data_AF-A0A9P7PVT2-F1
#
_entry.id   AF-A0A9P7PVT2-F1
#
_cell.length_a   1.000
_cell.length_b   1.000
_cell.length_c   1.000
_cell.angle_alpha   90.00
_cell.angle_beta   90.00
_cell.angle_gamma   90.00
#
_symmetry.space_group_name_H-M   'P 1'
#
loop_
_entity.id
_entity.type
_entity.pdbx_description
1 polymer ?
#
loop_
_entity_poly.entity_id
_entity_poly.type
_entity_poly.pdbx_seq_one_letter_code
_entity_poly.pdbx_strand_id
1 'polypeptide(L)'
;MSSNVPSHIESDQAADWQASAWLGDLPRQITFKALELIGQQGLYARAALPSNSDLRPLRPCRNTFTQKYGLPCSHYIFRLMEQDECLSMSDVYPRWWLVKPL
;
A
#
# COMPACT_ATOMS: atom_id res chain seq x y z
N MET A 1 32.95 0.24 -11.94
CA MET A 1 32.81 -0.93 -11.04
C MET A 1 33.17 -0.41 -9.66
N SER A 2 32.30 -0.25 -8.68
CA SER A 2 31.01 -0.88 -8.38
C SER A 2 30.19 0.09 -7.51
N SER A 3 28.91 0.25 -7.81
CA SER A 3 27.98 0.98 -6.94
C SER A 3 27.57 0.04 -5.80
N ASN A 4 27.91 0.40 -4.57
CA ASN A 4 27.49 -0.32 -3.38
C ASN A 4 26.13 0.25 -2.95
N VAL A 5 25.05 -0.46 -3.27
CA VAL A 5 23.69 -0.11 -2.81
C VAL A 5 23.47 -0.83 -1.49
N PRO A 6 23.24 -0.13 -0.36
CA PRO A 6 22.90 -0.80 0.89
C PRO A 6 21.48 -1.35 0.81
N SER A 7 21.38 -2.66 0.58
CA SER A 7 20.20 -3.48 0.78
C SER A 7 20.08 -3.83 2.26
N HIS A 8 19.47 -2.97 3.07
CA HIS A 8 18.88 -3.34 4.37
C HIS A 8 18.06 -2.15 4.90
N ILE A 9 16.80 -2.07 4.48
CA ILE A 9 15.74 -1.37 5.22
C ILE A 9 14.69 -2.45 5.51
N GLU A 10 15.06 -3.42 6.34
CA GLU A 10 14.23 -4.57 6.70
C GLU A 10 14.16 -4.65 8.22
N SER A 11 13.07 -4.15 8.79
CA SER A 11 12.28 -4.82 9.86
C SER A 11 11.36 -3.82 10.60
N ASP A 12 11.80 -2.60 10.88
CA ASP A 12 11.01 -1.69 11.73
C ASP A 12 9.82 -1.02 11.03
N GLN A 13 9.93 -0.75 9.72
CA GLN A 13 8.84 -0.12 8.97
C GLN A 13 7.76 -1.10 8.48
N ALA A 14 8.06 -2.40 8.46
CA ALA A 14 7.13 -3.43 8.00
C ALA A 14 6.03 -3.76 9.02
N ALA A 15 6.29 -3.52 10.31
CA ALA A 15 5.32 -3.76 11.38
C ALA A 15 4.26 -2.64 11.47
N ASP A 16 4.66 -1.40 11.19
CA ASP A 16 3.85 -0.22 11.50
C ASP A 16 2.65 -0.01 10.57
N TRP A 17 2.71 -0.49 9.32
CA TRP A 17 1.61 -0.29 8.40
C TRP A 17 0.46 -1.27 8.62
N GLN A 18 0.70 -2.46 9.20
CA GLN A 18 -0.34 -3.47 9.46
C GLN A 18 -1.40 -2.98 10.47
N ALA A 19 -1.06 -2.01 11.31
CA ALA A 19 -1.97 -1.39 12.27
C ALA A 19 -2.71 -0.15 11.73
N SER A 20 -2.59 0.14 10.43
CA SER A 20 -3.15 1.38 9.89
C SER A 20 -4.66 1.28 9.67
N ALA A 21 -5.41 2.26 10.19
CA ALA A 21 -6.87 2.33 10.07
C ALA A 21 -7.38 2.21 8.62
N TRP A 22 -6.68 2.83 7.66
CA TRP A 22 -7.04 2.84 6.24
C TRP A 22 -7.02 1.45 5.57
N LEU A 23 -6.47 0.40 6.21
CA LEU A 23 -6.55 -0.97 5.71
C LEU A 23 -7.90 -1.63 6.00
N GLY A 24 -8.71 -1.08 6.91
CA GLY A 24 -9.96 -1.68 7.34
C GLY A 24 -9.79 -3.15 7.74
N ASP A 25 -10.70 -4.00 7.26
CA ASP A 25 -10.65 -5.45 7.51
C ASP A 25 -9.85 -6.25 6.47
N LEU A 26 -9.20 -5.60 5.49
CA LEU A 26 -8.41 -6.28 4.46
C LEU A 26 -7.38 -7.28 5.02
N PRO A 27 -6.63 -6.99 6.10
CA PRO A 27 -5.62 -7.91 6.62
C PRO A 27 -6.15 -9.32 6.93
N ARG A 28 -7.45 -9.47 7.19
CA ARG A 28 -8.10 -10.76 7.49
C ARG A 28 -8.71 -11.43 6.25
N GLN A 29 -8.75 -10.75 5.10
CA GLN A 29 -9.53 -11.16 3.94
C GLN A 29 -8.67 -11.42 2.70
N ILE A 30 -7.43 -10.95 2.68
CA ILE A 30 -6.52 -11.09 1.53
C ILE A 30 -5.25 -11.85 1.89
N THR A 31 -4.59 -12.39 0.87
CA THR A 31 -3.30 -13.07 1.05
C THR A 31 -2.25 -12.14 1.64
N PHE A 32 -1.34 -12.70 2.43
CA PHE A 32 -0.21 -11.97 3.00
C PHE A 32 0.59 -11.21 1.93
N LYS A 33 0.77 -11.80 0.74
CA LYS A 33 1.51 -11.14 -0.33
C LYS A 33 0.82 -9.88 -0.87
N ALA A 34 -0.51 -9.90 -0.98
CA ALA A 34 -1.27 -8.72 -1.36
C ALA A 34 -1.13 -7.64 -0.29
N LEU A 35 -1.20 -8.04 0.98
CA LEU A 35 -1.06 -7.15 2.11
C LEU A 35 0.31 -6.44 2.09
N GLU A 36 1.41 -7.16 1.90
CA GLU A 36 2.76 -6.55 1.76
C GLU A 36 2.84 -5.51 0.63
N LEU A 37 2.29 -5.84 -0.54
CA LEU A 37 2.32 -4.97 -1.71
C LEU A 37 1.50 -3.69 -1.47
N ILE A 38 0.33 -3.81 -0.84
CA ILE A 38 -0.49 -2.67 -0.43
C ILE A 38 0.23 -1.84 0.64
N GLY A 39 0.84 -2.50 1.63
CA GLY A 39 1.62 -1.84 2.68
C GLY A 39 2.72 -0.96 2.11
N GLN A 40 3.46 -1.45 1.13
CA GLN A 40 4.48 -0.66 0.43
C GLN A 40 3.89 0.58 -0.28
N GLN A 41 2.72 0.45 -0.92
CA GLN A 41 2.03 1.59 -1.51
C GLN A 41 1.52 2.58 -0.45
N GLY A 42 1.07 2.08 0.70
CA GLY A 42 0.64 2.89 1.84
C GLY A 42 1.77 3.71 2.46
N LEU A 43 3.00 3.16 2.51
CA LEU A 43 4.17 3.93 2.93
C LEU A 43 4.43 5.13 2.02
N TYR A 44 4.33 4.95 0.69
CA TYR A 44 4.46 6.06 -0.26
C TYR A 44 3.33 7.09 -0.11
N ALA A 45 2.09 6.63 0.07
CA ALA A 45 0.94 7.50 0.32
C ALA A 45 1.14 8.35 1.58
N ARG A 46 1.49 7.72 2.70
CA ARG A 46 1.73 8.39 3.98
C ARG A 46 2.90 9.38 3.95
N ALA A 47 3.95 9.08 3.18
CA ALA A 47 5.07 10.00 2.98
C ALA A 47 4.68 11.26 2.20
N ALA A 48 3.60 11.21 1.43
CA ALA A 48 3.09 12.33 0.64
C ALA A 48 2.02 13.16 1.36
N LEU A 49 1.56 12.74 2.56
CA LEU A 49 0.58 13.50 3.33
C LEU A 49 1.15 14.84 3.81
N PRO A 50 0.38 15.94 3.75
CA PRO A 50 0.82 17.24 4.26
C PRO A 50 1.20 17.26 5.74
N SER A 51 0.68 16.33 6.53
CA SER A 51 1.01 16.15 7.95
C SER A 51 2.40 15.58 8.20
N ASN A 52 3.07 15.07 7.16
CA ASN A 52 4.43 14.55 7.26
C ASN A 52 5.45 15.69 7.21
N SER A 53 6.35 15.73 8.19
CA SER A 53 7.42 16.75 8.28
C SER A 53 8.42 16.69 7.12
N ASP A 54 8.61 15.50 6.52
CA ASP A 54 9.42 15.30 5.32
C ASP A 54 8.51 14.94 4.15
N LEU A 55 7.84 15.97 3.61
CA LEU A 55 6.85 15.81 2.55
C LEU A 55 7.52 15.28 1.27
N ARG A 56 7.21 14.02 0.93
CA ARG A 56 7.71 13.37 -0.29
C ARG A 56 6.57 13.21 -1.29
N PRO A 57 6.47 14.08 -2.30
CA PRO A 57 5.36 14.00 -3.25
C PRO A 57 5.36 12.68 -4.01
N LEU A 58 4.16 12.17 -4.31
CA LEU A 58 4.01 11.00 -5.15
C LEU A 58 4.54 11.29 -6.57
N ARG A 59 5.29 10.33 -7.12
CA ARG A 59 5.64 10.36 -8.55
C ARG A 59 4.37 10.22 -9.40
N PRO A 60 4.30 10.79 -10.61
CA PRO A 60 3.12 10.69 -11.47
C PRO A 60 2.60 9.25 -11.61
N CYS A 61 1.30 9.06 -11.37
CA CYS A 61 0.67 7.76 -11.50
C CYS A 61 0.66 7.29 -12.95
N ARG A 62 1.34 6.18 -13.22
CA ARG A 62 1.27 5.49 -14.53
C ARG A 62 0.25 4.35 -14.55
N ASN A 63 -0.46 4.16 -13.44
CA ASN A 63 -1.40 3.05 -13.21
C ASN A 63 -0.81 1.64 -13.42
N THR A 64 0.51 1.52 -13.55
CA THR A 64 1.21 0.26 -13.83
C THR A 64 1.12 -0.72 -12.68
N PHE A 65 1.14 -0.23 -11.43
CA PHE A 65 0.98 -1.06 -10.25
C PHE A 65 -0.39 -1.73 -10.23
N THR A 66 -1.46 -0.94 -10.40
CA THR A 66 -2.84 -1.43 -10.45
C THR A 66 -3.04 -2.42 -11.59
N GLN A 67 -2.52 -2.12 -12.79
CA GLN A 67 -2.64 -3.03 -13.94
C GLN A 67 -1.90 -4.36 -13.71
N LYS A 68 -0.67 -4.29 -13.20
CA LYS A 68 0.16 -5.48 -12.97
C LYS A 68 -0.39 -6.35 -11.84
N TYR A 69 -0.73 -5.71 -10.72
CA TYR A 69 -1.08 -6.42 -9.50
C TYR A 69 -2.57 -6.50 -9.23
N GLY A 70 -3.44 -5.73 -9.86
CA GLY A 70 -4.86 -5.67 -9.49
C GLY A 70 -5.06 -5.24 -8.04
N LEU A 71 -4.20 -4.33 -7.56
CA LEU A 71 -4.14 -3.83 -6.19
C LEU A 71 -4.11 -2.30 -6.21
N PRO A 72 -4.58 -1.61 -5.15
CA PRO A 72 -4.59 -0.16 -5.10
C PRO A 72 -3.16 0.41 -5.09
N CYS A 73 -2.90 1.40 -5.94
CA CYS A 73 -1.64 2.13 -5.96
C CYS A 73 -1.61 3.22 -4.87
N SER A 74 -0.42 3.75 -4.60
CA SER A 74 -0.21 4.79 -3.57
C SER A 74 -1.09 6.03 -3.73
N HIS A 75 -1.48 6.38 -4.96
CA HIS A 75 -2.35 7.54 -5.21
C HIS A 75 -3.79 7.30 -4.75
N TYR A 76 -4.28 6.08 -4.92
CA TYR A 76 -5.61 5.71 -4.46
C TYR A 76 -5.64 5.67 -2.93
N ILE A 77 -4.62 5.04 -2.33
CA ILE A 77 -4.46 4.99 -0.87
C ILE A 77 -4.31 6.39 -0.28
N PHE A 78 -3.54 7.28 -0.92
CA PHE A 78 -3.39 8.67 -0.51
C PHE A 78 -4.73 9.40 -0.46
N ARG A 79 -5.56 9.24 -1.50
CA ARG A 79 -6.91 9.83 -1.51
C ARG A 79 -7.77 9.30 -0.35
N LEU A 80 -7.75 7.99 -0.10
CA LEU A 80 -8.48 7.41 1.02
C LEU A 80 -8.00 7.98 2.35
N MET A 81 -6.69 8.10 2.55
CA MET A 81 -6.13 8.73 3.76
C MET A 81 -6.55 10.20 3.91
N GLU A 82 -6.61 10.98 2.82
CA GLU A 82 -7.10 12.37 2.85
C GLU A 82 -8.60 12.46 3.18
N GLN A 83 -9.37 11.45 2.78
CA GLN A 83 -10.81 11.37 2.99
C GLN A 83 -11.21 10.66 4.30
N ASP A 84 -10.22 10.19 5.07
CA ASP A 84 -10.42 9.31 6.24
C ASP A 84 -11.25 8.05 5.92
N GLU A 85 -11.07 7.53 4.69
CA GLU A 85 -11.71 6.33 4.20
C GLU A 85 -10.80 5.11 4.33
N CYS A 86 -11.41 3.93 4.33
CA CYS A 86 -10.73 2.65 4.41
C CYS A 86 -10.80 1.91 3.08
N LEU A 87 -9.77 1.10 2.81
CA LEU A 87 -9.83 0.14 1.72
C LEU A 87 -10.89 -0.94 1.98
N SER A 88 -11.43 -1.42 0.88
CA SER A 88 -12.46 -2.46 0.84
C SER A 88 -12.05 -3.61 -0.06
N MET A 89 -12.80 -4.72 -0.01
CA MET A 89 -12.54 -5.86 -0.90
C MET A 89 -12.76 -5.54 -2.37
N SER A 90 -13.60 -4.56 -2.72
CA SER A 90 -13.77 -4.14 -4.13
C SER A 90 -12.54 -3.49 -4.72
N ASP A 91 -11.62 -3.01 -3.89
CA ASP A 91 -10.36 -2.38 -4.33
C ASP A 91 -9.28 -3.43 -4.66
N VAL A 92 -9.53 -4.68 -4.32
CA VAL A 92 -8.59 -5.79 -4.44
C VAL A 92 -9.12 -6.83 -5.41
N TYR A 93 -8.32 -7.21 -6.41
CA TYR A 93 -8.74 -8.24 -7.36
C TYR A 93 -8.97 -9.60 -6.68
N PRO A 94 -9.99 -10.39 -7.09
CA PRO A 94 -10.36 -11.66 -6.44
C PRO A 94 -9.24 -12.70 -6.30
N ARG A 95 -8.23 -12.65 -7.17
CA ARG A 95 -7.06 -13.55 -7.10
C ARG A 95 -6.27 -13.43 -5.79
N TRP A 96 -6.45 -12.34 -5.05
CA TRP A 96 -5.79 -12.09 -3.78
C TRP A 96 -6.66 -12.41 -2.57
N TRP A 97 -7.93 -12.74 -2.77
CA TRP A 97 -8.85 -13.01 -1.66
C TRP A 97 -8.55 -14.37 -1.05
N LEU A 98 -8.61 -14.46 0.28
CA LEU A 98 -8.48 -15.73 1.01
C LEU A 98 -9.70 -16.62 0.80
N VAL A 99 -10.88 -16.01 0.66
CA VAL A 99 -12.14 -16.70 0.35
C VAL A 99 -12.54 -16.31 -1.07
N LYS A 100 -12.77 -17.31 -1.93
CA LYS A 100 -13.24 -17.05 -3.29
C LYS A 100 -14.67 -16.48 -3.26
N PRO A 101 -14.98 -15.48 -4.08
CA PRO A 101 -16.38 -15.10 -4.30
C PRO A 101 -17.14 -16.33 -4.82
N LEU A 102 -18.35 -16.54 -4.29
CA LEU A 102 -19.30 -17.55 -4.75
C LEU A 102 -19.80 -17.25 -6.17
#